data_AF-A0A9P5YYZ4-F1
#
_entry.id   AF-A0A9P5YYZ4-F1
#
_cell.length_a   1.000
_cell.length_b   1.000
_cell.length_c   1.000
_cell.angle_alpha   90.00
_cell.angle_beta   90.00
_cell.angle_gamma   90.00
#
_symmetry.space_group_name_H-M   'P 1'
#
loop_
_entity.id
_entity.type
_entity.pdbx_description
1 polymer ?
#
loop_
_entity_poly.entity_id
_entity_poly.type
_entity_poly.pdbx_seq_one_letter_code
_entity_poly.pdbx_strand_id
1 'polypeptide(L)'
;MNSWSGWRRYAYSKLSSLQGTPLPCLEGTFMVTSPDSEQEEFAMLMTRIYERQTDAVCRELGSEIHGNTRWYPIALELVRAVYRIHQLGIVGSDIREQNILVTNGQKSTLSPLPSVKLIDFASSQPSHFDTTYDMDRYKIFRVTISDTGGINRVIVDLCEASRFKYLREHAYGLSCDWVGRKTKFWQWALQNT
;
A
#
# COMPACT_ATOMS: atom_id res chain seq x y z
N MET A 1 19.92 -24.33 -3.07
CA MET A 1 19.64 -22.90 -3.32
C MET A 1 18.23 -22.61 -2.86
N ASN A 2 18.08 -21.85 -1.76
CA ASN A 2 16.78 -21.56 -1.16
C ASN A 2 15.96 -20.68 -2.12
N SER A 3 14.86 -21.23 -2.65
CA SER A 3 13.95 -20.59 -3.61
C SER A 3 13.31 -19.28 -3.11
N TRP A 4 13.36 -19.02 -1.81
CA TRP A 4 12.77 -17.87 -1.15
C TRP A 4 13.48 -16.52 -1.45
N SER A 5 14.77 -16.53 -1.79
CA SER A 5 15.50 -15.30 -2.17
C SER A 5 15.24 -14.87 -3.62
N GLY A 6 14.86 -15.83 -4.49
CA GLY A 6 14.66 -15.60 -5.92
C GLY A 6 13.48 -14.69 -6.22
N TRP A 7 12.32 -14.93 -5.61
CA TRP A 7 11.11 -14.14 -5.87
C TRP A 7 11.19 -12.71 -5.34
N ARG A 8 11.84 -12.51 -4.18
CA ARG A 8 12.06 -11.16 -3.64
C ARG A 8 12.93 -10.33 -4.58
N ARG A 9 14.07 -10.88 -5.03
CA ARG A 9 14.95 -10.23 -5.99
C ARG A 9 14.26 -9.99 -7.33
N TYR A 10 13.44 -10.93 -7.79
CA TYR A 10 12.64 -10.78 -9.00
C TYR A 10 11.65 -9.61 -8.88
N ALA A 11 10.88 -9.54 -7.79
CA ALA A 11 9.90 -8.48 -7.56
C ALA A 11 10.59 -7.12 -7.56
N TYR A 12 11.63 -6.92 -6.74
CA TYR A 12 12.34 -5.64 -6.70
C TYR A 12 13.01 -5.26 -8.03
N SER A 13 13.51 -6.24 -8.79
CA SER A 13 14.05 -6.00 -10.14
C SER A 13 12.97 -5.52 -11.11
N LYS A 14 11.81 -6.20 -11.14
CA LYS A 14 10.66 -5.80 -11.97
C LYS A 14 10.11 -4.43 -11.60
N LEU A 15 10.13 -4.11 -10.31
CA LEU A 15 9.64 -2.86 -9.75
C LEU A 15 10.66 -1.71 -9.81
N SER A 16 11.83 -1.90 -10.42
CA SER A 16 12.88 -0.89 -10.52
C SER A 16 12.43 0.44 -11.12
N SER A 17 11.53 0.42 -12.11
CA SER A 17 10.97 1.64 -12.71
C SER A 17 10.03 2.43 -11.80
N LEU A 18 9.61 1.84 -10.67
CA LEU A 18 8.74 2.46 -9.67
C LEU A 18 9.50 2.97 -8.44
N GLN A 19 10.81 2.82 -8.41
CA GLN A 19 11.66 3.38 -7.36
C GLN A 19 11.60 4.91 -7.36
N GLY A 20 11.68 5.51 -6.18
CA GLY A 20 11.47 6.94 -5.99
C GLY A 20 10.00 7.27 -5.73
N THR A 21 9.07 6.76 -6.55
CA THR A 21 7.61 6.85 -6.33
C THR A 21 6.88 5.79 -7.18
N PRO A 22 6.04 4.90 -6.61
CA PRO A 22 5.61 4.78 -5.21
C PRO A 22 6.51 3.87 -4.35
N LEU A 23 7.74 3.54 -4.75
CA LEU A 23 8.61 2.66 -3.95
C LEU A 23 9.79 3.43 -3.34
N PRO A 24 10.33 2.97 -2.20
CA PRO A 24 11.69 3.35 -1.81
C PRO A 24 12.69 2.98 -2.92
N CYS A 25 13.79 3.73 -3.05
CA CYS A 25 14.86 3.29 -3.92
C CYS A 25 15.61 2.13 -3.25
N LEU A 26 15.99 1.13 -4.04
CA LEU A 26 16.87 0.05 -3.60
C LEU A 26 18.30 0.51 -3.85
N GLU A 27 19.03 0.77 -2.76
CA GLU A 27 20.42 1.25 -2.82
C GLU A 27 21.40 0.07 -2.97
N GLY A 28 21.03 -1.12 -2.49
CA GLY A 28 21.89 -2.29 -2.57
C GLY A 28 21.30 -3.56 -1.98
N THR A 29 21.95 -4.68 -2.27
CA THR A 29 21.62 -6.01 -1.73
C THR A 29 22.89 -6.71 -1.28
N PHE A 30 22.87 -7.35 -0.12
CA PHE A 30 24.05 -7.88 0.54
C PHE A 30 23.74 -9.25 1.14
N MET A 31 24.74 -10.12 1.21
CA MET A 31 24.71 -11.26 2.12
C MET A 31 25.34 -10.81 3.43
N VAL A 32 24.65 -11.03 4.54
CA VAL A 32 25.13 -10.69 5.88
C VAL A 32 25.16 -11.96 6.71
N THR A 33 26.24 -12.17 7.45
CA THR A 33 26.34 -13.30 8.38
C THR A 33 25.89 -12.81 9.75
N SER A 34 24.86 -13.44 10.31
CA SER A 34 24.41 -13.11 11.67
C SER A 34 25.51 -13.50 12.66
N PRO A 35 25.96 -12.59 13.55
CA PRO A 35 27.03 -12.87 14.50
C PRO A 35 26.65 -13.92 15.54
N ASP A 36 25.35 -14.12 15.78
CA ASP A 36 24.85 -15.05 16.81
C ASP A 36 24.60 -16.46 16.29
N SER A 37 24.26 -16.61 15.01
CA SER A 37 23.87 -17.90 14.41
C SER A 37 24.83 -18.42 13.34
N GLU A 38 25.81 -17.61 12.93
CA GLU A 38 26.69 -17.85 11.78
C GLU A 38 25.92 -18.12 10.46
N GLN A 39 24.62 -17.86 10.43
CA GLN A 39 23.80 -18.05 9.23
C GLN A 39 23.94 -16.87 8.28
N GLU A 40 24.05 -17.18 6.99
CA GLU A 40 23.98 -16.18 5.94
C GLU A 40 22.53 -15.77 5.69
N GLU A 41 22.26 -14.48 5.85
CA GLU A 41 20.98 -13.84 5.59
C GLU A 41 21.09 -12.87 4.41
N PHE A 42 19.98 -12.71 3.70
CA PHE A 42 19.89 -11.75 2.61
C PHE A 42 19.35 -10.41 3.13
N ALA A 43 20.13 -9.35 2.96
CA ALA A 43 19.76 -8.00 3.35
C ALA A 43 19.54 -7.10 2.13
N MET A 44 18.55 -6.21 2.22
CA MET A 44 18.29 -5.16 1.25
C MET A 44 18.46 -3.80 1.91
N LEU A 45 19.25 -2.93 1.30
CA LEU A 45 19.40 -1.54 1.70
C LEU A 45 18.45 -0.70 0.85
N MET A 46 17.50 -0.04 1.50
CA MET A 46 16.55 0.84 0.85
C MET A 46 16.69 2.26 1.38
N THR A 47 16.33 3.26 0.56
CA THR A 47 16.28 4.66 1.00
C THR A 47 15.43 4.74 2.26
N ARG A 48 15.99 5.34 3.31
CA ARG A 48 15.23 5.61 4.53
C ARG A 48 14.13 6.61 4.21
N ILE A 49 12.92 6.19 4.52
CA ILE A 49 11.73 7.00 4.34
C ILE A 49 11.41 7.67 5.68
N TYR A 50 11.45 9.02 5.72
CA TYR A 50 11.05 9.81 6.88
C TYR A 50 9.57 10.18 6.76
N GLU A 51 8.69 9.20 6.93
CA GLU A 51 7.26 9.36 6.68
C GLU A 51 6.41 8.74 7.79
N ARG A 52 5.12 9.06 7.75
CA ARG A 52 4.14 8.54 8.70
C ARG A 52 3.58 7.25 8.13
N GLN A 53 3.50 6.21 8.96
CA GLN A 53 2.71 5.04 8.62
C GLN A 53 1.23 5.44 8.49
N THR A 54 0.49 4.70 7.66
CA THR A 54 -0.92 5.02 7.38
C THR A 54 -1.77 5.01 8.65
N ASP A 55 -1.43 4.20 9.65
CA ASP A 55 -2.09 4.17 10.97
C ASP A 55 -1.99 5.52 11.72
N ALA A 56 -0.86 6.21 11.64
CA ALA A 56 -0.65 7.53 12.22
C ALA A 56 -1.48 8.58 11.46
N VAL A 57 -1.55 8.47 10.14
CA VAL A 57 -2.38 9.35 9.30
C VAL A 57 -3.88 9.10 9.57
N CYS A 58 -4.30 7.85 9.72
CA CYS A 58 -5.65 7.50 10.15
C CYS A 58 -6.00 8.20 11.48
N ARG A 59 -5.13 8.12 12.48
CA ARG A 59 -5.33 8.78 13.78
C ARG A 59 -5.47 10.31 13.66
N GLU A 60 -4.71 10.95 12.78
CA GLU A 60 -4.79 12.39 12.53
C GLU A 60 -6.02 12.79 11.72
N LEU A 61 -6.36 12.07 10.64
CA LEU A 61 -7.59 12.32 9.87
C LEU A 61 -8.83 12.07 10.71
N GLY A 62 -8.71 11.15 11.68
CA GLY A 62 -9.62 10.95 12.79
C GLY A 62 -9.91 12.20 13.61
N SER A 63 -9.00 13.17 13.63
CA SER A 63 -9.17 14.39 14.42
C SER A 63 -10.14 15.41 13.85
N GLU A 64 -10.53 15.29 12.58
CA GLU A 64 -11.41 16.24 11.91
C GLU A 64 -12.73 15.58 11.45
N ILE A 65 -13.81 16.32 11.71
CA ILE A 65 -15.23 15.95 11.69
C ILE A 65 -15.71 15.28 10.38
N HIS A 66 -16.86 14.58 10.48
CA HIS A 66 -17.68 14.08 9.38
C HIS A 66 -17.55 14.84 8.04
N GLY A 67 -17.23 14.11 6.97
CA GLY A 67 -17.10 14.69 5.63
C GLY A 67 -15.66 15.06 5.26
N ASN A 68 -14.68 14.78 6.12
CA ASN A 68 -13.25 14.91 5.79
C ASN A 68 -12.90 14.06 4.56
N THR A 69 -12.67 14.71 3.41
CA THR A 69 -12.29 14.09 2.13
C THR A 69 -10.77 14.08 1.92
N ARG A 70 -9.96 14.52 2.90
CA ARG A 70 -8.49 14.54 2.78
C ARG A 70 -7.86 13.15 2.67
N TRP A 71 -8.63 12.09 2.95
CA TRP A 71 -8.21 10.72 2.65
C TRP A 71 -8.33 10.36 1.17
N TYR A 72 -9.14 11.07 0.36
CA TYR A 72 -9.36 10.76 -1.05
C TYR A 72 -8.04 10.74 -1.85
N PRO A 73 -7.16 11.75 -1.73
CA PRO A 73 -5.89 11.74 -2.44
C PRO A 73 -4.97 10.57 -2.03
N ILE A 74 -4.97 10.20 -0.74
CA ILE A 74 -4.16 9.07 -0.23
C ILE A 74 -4.68 7.75 -0.81
N ALA A 75 -5.99 7.53 -0.76
CA ALA A 75 -6.63 6.35 -1.32
C ALA A 75 -6.40 6.24 -2.84
N LEU A 76 -6.44 7.36 -3.57
CA LEU A 76 -6.16 7.38 -5.00
C LEU A 76 -4.71 7.00 -5.30
N GLU A 77 -3.73 7.55 -4.57
CA GLU A 77 -2.32 7.21 -4.75
C GLU A 77 -2.04 5.75 -4.40
N LEU A 78 -2.69 5.19 -3.37
CA LEU A 78 -2.63 3.76 -3.06
C LEU A 78 -3.15 2.90 -4.23
N VAL A 79 -4.33 3.22 -4.76
CA VAL A 79 -4.91 2.50 -5.91
C VAL A 79 -4.00 2.59 -7.13
N ARG A 80 -3.49 3.78 -7.45
CA ARG A 80 -2.54 3.99 -8.56
C ARG A 80 -1.25 3.22 -8.37
N ALA A 81 -0.71 3.19 -7.15
CA ALA A 81 0.52 2.47 -6.85
C ALA A 81 0.35 0.96 -7.09
N VAL A 82 -0.70 0.35 -6.52
CA VAL A 82 -0.98 -1.07 -6.71
C VAL A 82 -1.29 -1.39 -8.17
N TYR A 83 -2.06 -0.55 -8.86
CA TYR A 83 -2.33 -0.72 -10.28
C TYR A 83 -1.06 -0.75 -11.13
N ARG A 84 -0.11 0.18 -10.90
CA ARG A 84 1.19 0.19 -11.59
C ARG A 84 2.02 -1.05 -11.29
N ILE A 85 2.00 -1.54 -10.05
CA ILE A 85 2.66 -2.79 -9.66
C ILE A 85 2.05 -3.99 -10.40
N HIS A 86 0.72 -4.06 -10.48
CA HIS A 86 0.00 -5.09 -11.25
C HIS A 86 0.33 -5.04 -12.74
N GLN A 87 0.46 -3.84 -13.33
CA GLN A 87 0.86 -3.67 -14.73
C GLN A 87 2.28 -4.20 -15.03
N LEU A 88 3.17 -4.18 -14.05
CA LEU A 88 4.51 -4.78 -14.16
C LEU A 88 4.52 -6.30 -13.91
N GLY A 89 3.34 -6.87 -13.71
CA GLY A 89 3.12 -8.29 -13.53
C GLY A 89 3.49 -8.79 -12.14
N ILE A 90 3.32 -7.96 -11.11
CA ILE A 90 3.56 -8.31 -9.70
C ILE A 90 2.24 -8.22 -8.93
N VAL A 91 1.92 -9.22 -8.12
CA VAL A 91 0.73 -9.29 -7.24
C VAL A 91 1.13 -9.81 -5.87
N GLY A 92 0.24 -9.73 -4.88
CA GLY A 92 0.54 -10.19 -3.51
C GLY A 92 1.44 -9.21 -2.80
N SER A 93 1.22 -7.93 -3.07
CA SER A 93 1.82 -6.85 -2.29
C SER A 93 1.06 -6.86 -0.97
N ASP A 94 1.74 -7.04 0.17
CA ASP A 94 1.07 -7.18 1.47
C ASP A 94 0.42 -5.84 1.89
N ILE A 95 -0.75 -5.52 1.30
CA ILE A 95 -1.44 -4.24 1.42
C ILE A 95 -2.14 -4.16 2.79
N ARG A 96 -1.42 -3.61 3.75
CA ARG A 96 -1.86 -3.32 5.13
C ARG A 96 -1.19 -2.06 5.63
N GLU A 97 -1.74 -1.45 6.68
CA GLU A 97 -1.37 -0.10 7.15
C GLU A 97 0.11 0.00 7.54
N GLN A 98 0.72 -1.08 8.02
CA GLN A 98 2.15 -1.14 8.39
C GLN A 98 3.09 -1.05 7.19
N ASN A 99 2.62 -1.46 6.00
CA ASN A 99 3.39 -1.53 4.77
C ASN A 99 3.11 -0.36 3.81
N ILE A 100 2.35 0.62 4.28
CA ILE A 100 1.95 1.80 3.51
C ILE A 100 2.42 3.04 4.28
N LEU A 101 3.38 3.75 3.69
CA LEU A 101 3.90 5.00 4.21
C LEU A 101 3.26 6.15 3.45
N VAL A 102 2.88 7.20 4.17
CA VAL A 102 2.26 8.40 3.61
C VAL A 102 3.21 9.57 3.81
N THR A 103 3.61 10.13 2.68
CA THR A 103 4.48 11.29 2.58
C THR A 103 3.61 12.52 2.34
N ASN A 104 3.81 13.57 3.13
CA ASN A 104 3.31 14.88 2.73
C ASN A 104 4.24 15.32 1.60
N GLY A 105 3.70 15.55 0.40
CA GLY A 105 4.51 15.97 -0.74
C GLY A 105 5.47 17.10 -0.35
N GLN A 106 6.69 17.09 -0.87
CA GLN A 106 7.66 18.15 -0.59
C GLN A 106 7.01 19.51 -0.83
N LYS A 107 7.34 20.47 0.06
CA LYS A 107 6.89 21.88 0.19
C LYS A 107 6.66 22.64 -1.13
N SER A 108 5.75 22.18 -1.97
CA SER A 108 5.19 22.95 -3.06
C SER A 108 4.11 23.83 -2.45
N THR A 109 4.24 25.13 -2.66
CA THR A 109 3.49 26.21 -2.01
C THR A 109 1.99 26.24 -2.33
N LEU A 110 1.47 25.27 -3.08
CA LEU A 110 0.09 25.24 -3.58
C LEU A 110 -0.72 24.01 -3.13
N SER A 111 -0.38 23.44 -1.97
CA SER A 111 -0.99 22.23 -1.37
C SER A 111 -0.34 20.94 -1.87
N PRO A 112 0.70 20.42 -1.19
CA PRO A 112 1.34 19.20 -1.62
C PRO A 112 0.38 18.03 -1.47
N LEU A 113 0.01 17.39 -2.57
CA LEU A 113 -0.75 16.15 -2.56
C LEU A 113 0.05 15.10 -1.76
N PRO A 114 -0.61 14.32 -0.89
CA PRO A 114 0.06 13.24 -0.21
C PRO A 114 0.52 12.21 -1.25
N SER A 115 1.71 11.65 -1.04
CA SER A 115 2.21 10.53 -1.81
C SER A 115 2.18 9.27 -0.93
N VAL A 116 2.00 8.12 -1.57
CA VAL A 116 2.02 6.82 -0.90
C VAL A 116 3.27 6.07 -1.32
N LYS A 117 3.97 5.51 -0.34
CA LYS A 117 5.04 4.55 -0.56
C LYS A 117 4.67 3.18 -0.04
N LEU A 118 4.83 2.17 -0.89
CA LEU A 118 4.61 0.77 -0.55
C LEU A 118 5.95 0.12 -0.20
N ILE A 119 5.96 -0.61 0.91
CA ILE A 119 7.12 -1.37 1.38
C ILE A 119 6.74 -2.84 1.59
N ASP A 120 7.75 -3.67 1.82
CA ASP A 120 7.60 -5.10 2.10
C ASP A 120 6.91 -5.91 0.99
N PHE A 121 7.69 -6.19 -0.05
CA PHE A 121 7.31 -7.09 -1.16
C PHE A 121 7.76 -8.53 -0.90
N ALA A 122 7.99 -8.93 0.36
CA ALA A 122 8.52 -10.26 0.67
C ALA A 122 7.59 -11.41 0.23
N SER A 123 6.28 -11.13 0.15
CA SER A 123 5.22 -12.06 -0.23
C SER A 123 4.78 -11.94 -1.69
N SER A 124 5.37 -11.01 -2.44
CA SER A 124 4.94 -10.70 -3.81
C SER A 124 5.37 -11.75 -4.81
N GLN A 125 4.55 -11.93 -5.84
CA GLN A 125 4.65 -13.01 -6.81
C GLN A 125 4.40 -12.49 -8.23
N PRO A 126 4.94 -13.16 -9.26
CA PRO A 126 4.56 -12.90 -10.64
C PRO A 126 3.04 -13.08 -10.84
N SER A 127 2.41 -12.18 -11.59
CA SER A 127 1.01 -12.28 -12.03
C SER A 127 0.82 -13.25 -13.19
N HIS A 128 1.93 -13.79 -13.72
CA HIS A 128 1.94 -14.76 -14.80
C HIS A 128 2.89 -15.89 -14.40
N PHE A 129 2.35 -17.09 -14.25
CA PHE A 129 3.16 -18.30 -14.24
C PHE A 129 3.20 -18.83 -15.67
N ASP A 130 4.38 -19.25 -16.10
CA ASP A 130 4.61 -19.84 -17.41
C ASP A 130 4.10 -21.28 -17.42
N THR A 131 2.78 -21.51 -17.25
CA THR A 131 2.22 -22.86 -17.23
C THR A 131 0.77 -22.95 -17.71
N THR A 132 0.51 -24.06 -18.41
CA THR A 132 -0.74 -24.58 -18.98
C THR A 132 -1.74 -25.11 -17.94
N TYR A 133 -1.57 -24.82 -16.65
CA TYR A 133 -2.38 -25.42 -15.56
C TYR A 133 -3.31 -24.41 -14.88
N ASP A 134 -4.61 -24.71 -14.86
CA ASP A 134 -5.67 -23.86 -14.27
C ASP A 134 -5.47 -23.55 -12.78
N MET A 135 -4.77 -24.43 -12.04
CA MET A 135 -4.49 -24.22 -10.61
C MET A 135 -3.62 -22.99 -10.34
N ASP A 136 -2.69 -22.66 -11.22
CA ASP A 136 -1.83 -21.49 -11.04
C ASP A 136 -2.55 -20.19 -11.43
N ARG A 137 -3.48 -20.25 -12.40
CA ARG A 137 -4.41 -19.13 -12.69
C ARG A 137 -5.31 -18.82 -11.50
N TYR A 138 -5.85 -19.84 -10.83
CA TYR A 138 -6.67 -19.66 -9.63
C TYR A 138 -5.88 -19.02 -8.49
N LYS A 139 -4.60 -19.42 -8.30
CA LYS A 139 -3.72 -18.78 -7.30
C LYS A 139 -3.50 -17.30 -7.61
N ILE A 140 -3.16 -16.95 -8.85
CA ILE A 140 -2.98 -15.54 -9.26
C ILE A 140 -4.26 -14.75 -8.97
N PHE A 141 -5.41 -15.26 -9.41
CA PHE A 141 -6.70 -14.61 -9.18
C PHE A 141 -6.98 -14.37 -7.69
N ARG A 142 -6.72 -15.37 -6.83
CA ARG A 142 -6.85 -15.21 -5.37
C ARG A 142 -5.90 -14.16 -4.81
N VAL A 143 -4.66 -14.11 -5.29
CA VAL A 143 -3.66 -13.14 -4.82
C VAL A 143 -4.01 -11.72 -5.29
N THR A 144 -4.51 -11.54 -6.51
CA THR A 144 -5.05 -10.26 -7.00
C THR A 144 -6.27 -9.80 -6.21
N ILE A 145 -7.17 -10.73 -5.85
CA ILE A 145 -8.30 -10.44 -4.95
C ILE A 145 -7.79 -10.02 -3.58
N SER A 146 -6.72 -10.64 -3.08
CA SER A 146 -6.10 -10.27 -1.80
C SER A 146 -5.63 -8.83 -1.80
N ASP A 147 -4.91 -8.40 -2.85
CA ASP A 147 -4.46 -7.00 -2.98
C ASP A 147 -5.65 -6.03 -3.01
N THR A 148 -6.70 -6.35 -3.76
CA THR A 148 -7.94 -5.55 -3.83
C THR A 148 -8.66 -5.48 -2.48
N GLY A 149 -8.70 -6.61 -1.76
CA GLY A 149 -9.25 -6.70 -0.41
C GLY A 149 -8.46 -5.84 0.59
N GLY A 150 -7.13 -5.86 0.49
CA GLY A 150 -6.23 -5.02 1.29
C GLY A 150 -6.45 -3.53 1.02
N ILE A 151 -6.53 -3.12 -0.26
CA ILE A 151 -6.87 -1.73 -0.64
C ILE A 151 -8.20 -1.32 0.00
N ASN A 152 -9.25 -2.13 -0.15
CA ASN A 152 -10.55 -1.80 0.39
C ASN A 152 -10.52 -1.68 1.92
N ARG A 153 -9.76 -2.53 2.63
CA ARG A 153 -9.59 -2.44 4.08
C ARG A 153 -8.91 -1.13 4.47
N VAL A 154 -7.78 -0.80 3.86
CA VAL A 154 -7.05 0.45 4.17
C VAL A 154 -7.90 1.69 3.88
N ILE A 155 -8.68 1.69 2.78
CA ILE A 155 -9.60 2.78 2.46
C ILE A 155 -10.72 2.90 3.52
N VAL A 156 -11.25 1.76 3.98
CA VAL A 156 -12.22 1.75 5.08
C VAL A 156 -11.59 2.34 6.33
N ASP A 157 -10.39 1.94 6.69
CA ASP A 157 -9.70 2.43 7.89
C ASP A 157 -9.40 3.94 7.80
N LEU A 158 -8.96 4.43 6.65
CA LEU A 158 -8.80 5.87 6.38
C LEU A 158 -10.12 6.63 6.52
N CYS A 159 -11.22 6.06 6.05
CA CYS A 159 -12.55 6.65 6.13
C CYS A 159 -13.15 6.56 7.55
N GLU A 160 -12.95 5.46 8.27
CA GLU A 160 -13.54 5.21 9.59
C GLU A 160 -12.72 5.79 10.73
N ALA A 161 -11.42 5.97 10.56
CA ALA A 161 -10.63 6.70 11.53
C ALA A 161 -11.17 8.14 11.70
N SER A 162 -11.59 8.80 10.60
CA SER A 162 -12.35 10.08 10.59
C SER A 162 -13.65 10.06 11.43
N ARG A 163 -14.17 8.87 11.73
CA ARG A 163 -15.44 8.64 12.43
C ARG A 163 -15.27 8.29 13.91
N PHE A 164 -14.28 7.46 14.28
CA PHE A 164 -14.16 6.95 15.66
C PHE A 164 -13.90 8.05 16.70
N LYS A 165 -13.16 9.10 16.37
CA LYS A 165 -13.01 10.25 17.28
C LYS A 165 -14.30 11.06 17.38
N TYR A 166 -14.98 11.30 16.25
CA TYR A 166 -16.25 12.03 16.22
C TYR A 166 -17.32 11.34 17.07
N LEU A 167 -17.48 10.01 16.96
CA LEU A 167 -18.45 9.25 17.76
C LEU A 167 -18.05 9.17 19.24
N ARG A 168 -16.75 9.18 19.57
CA ARG A 168 -16.26 9.23 20.95
C ARG A 168 -16.50 10.60 21.61
N GLU A 169 -16.50 11.67 20.83
CA GLU A 169 -16.75 13.04 21.31
C GLU A 169 -18.23 13.44 21.27
N HIS A 170 -19.04 12.86 20.36
CA HIS A 170 -20.41 13.30 20.07
C HIS A 170 -21.41 12.13 20.07
N ALA A 171 -21.33 11.26 21.06
CA ALA A 171 -22.11 10.02 21.17
C ALA A 171 -23.65 10.22 21.14
N TYR A 172 -24.26 10.44 19.98
CA TYR A 172 -25.69 10.20 19.72
C TYR A 172 -25.96 9.97 18.21
N GLY A 173 -26.38 8.75 17.87
CA GLY A 173 -27.47 8.55 16.91
C GLY A 173 -27.27 8.80 15.42
N LEU A 174 -26.10 8.58 14.81
CA LEU A 174 -25.95 8.66 13.35
C LEU A 174 -25.72 7.30 12.69
N SER A 175 -26.80 6.77 12.11
CA SER A 175 -26.77 5.73 11.07
C SER A 175 -25.95 6.24 9.88
N CYS A 176 -24.99 5.42 9.43
CA CYS A 176 -23.95 5.83 8.48
C CYS A 176 -24.25 5.38 7.04
N ASP A 177 -24.20 6.33 6.10
CA ASP A 177 -24.17 6.06 4.67
C ASP A 177 -22.72 5.78 4.17
N TRP A 178 -22.13 4.68 4.64
CA TRP A 178 -20.81 4.22 4.16
C TRP A 178 -20.85 3.90 2.66
N VAL A 179 -21.95 3.28 2.21
CA VAL A 179 -22.18 2.92 0.81
C VAL A 179 -22.12 4.17 -0.07
N GLY A 180 -22.76 5.27 0.33
CA GLY A 180 -22.73 6.53 -0.40
C GLY A 180 -21.35 7.17 -0.43
N ARG A 181 -20.57 7.13 0.64
CA ARG A 181 -19.19 7.68 0.65
C ARG A 181 -18.23 6.87 -0.22
N LYS A 182 -18.32 5.54 -0.16
CA LYS A 182 -17.55 4.65 -1.04
C LYS A 182 -17.92 4.89 -2.51
N THR A 183 -19.22 5.00 -2.80
CA THR A 183 -19.72 5.31 -4.14
C THR A 183 -19.20 6.66 -4.64
N LYS A 184 -19.24 7.70 -3.80
CA LYS A 184 -18.72 9.03 -4.12
C LYS A 184 -17.21 9.03 -4.36
N PHE A 185 -16.45 8.27 -3.58
CA PHE A 185 -15.01 8.09 -3.82
C PHE A 185 -14.76 7.47 -5.19
N TRP A 186 -15.44 6.37 -5.55
CA TRP A 186 -15.24 5.73 -6.86
C TRP A 186 -15.66 6.63 -8.01
N GLN A 187 -16.76 7.39 -7.88
CA GLN A 187 -17.15 8.40 -8.85
C GLN A 187 -16.09 9.50 -9.01
N TRP A 188 -15.57 10.02 -7.90
CA TRP A 188 -14.52 11.02 -7.91
C TRP A 188 -13.21 10.47 -8.51
N ALA A 189 -12.81 9.24 -8.15
CA ALA A 189 -11.61 8.60 -8.66
C ALA A 189 -11.67 8.44 -10.19
N LEU A 190 -12.82 7.99 -10.72
CA LEU A 190 -13.04 7.86 -12.17
C LEU A 190 -12.93 9.19 -12.94
N GLN A 191 -13.21 10.32 -12.28
CA GLN A 191 -13.10 11.66 -12.89
C GLN A 191 -11.67 12.23 -12.84
N ASN A 192 -10.79 11.64 -12.01
CA ASN A 192 -9.45 12.17 -11.73
C ASN A 192 -8.33 11.20 -12.12
N THR A 193 -8.66 10.07 -12.74
CA THR A 193 -7.74 9.16 -13.46
C THR A 193 -7.67 9.53 -14.92
#